data_AF-A0A833H5P1-F1
#
_entry.id   AF-A0A833H5P1-F1
#
_cell.length_a   1.000
_cell.length_b   1.000
_cell.length_c   1.000
_cell.angle_alpha   90.00
_cell.angle_beta   90.00
_cell.angle_gamma   90.00
#
_symmetry.space_group_name_H-M   'P 1'
#
loop_
_entity.id
_entity.type
_entity.pdbx_description
1 polymer ?
#
loop_
_entity_poly.entity_id
_entity_poly.type
_entity_poly.pdbx_seq_one_letter_code
_entity_poly.pdbx_strand_id
1 'polypeptide(L)'
;MTKSHWERLYSSKAPDAVSWYAPHLDESLAYIGRAGVAPDAAIVDVGGGEATLVDDLLDAGYRRLTVLDISETALAVCRARLGERAAGVTWL
;
A
#
# COMPACT_ATOMS: atom_id res chain seq x y z
N MET A 1 -21.70 -0.64 -2.61
CA MET A 1 -20.80 -1.67 -3.20
C MET A 1 -20.31 -2.56 -2.07
N THR A 2 -20.17 -3.87 -2.28
CA THR A 2 -19.99 -4.86 -1.19
C THR A 2 -18.60 -5.48 -1.17
N LYS A 3 -18.10 -5.82 0.03
CA LYS A 3 -16.81 -6.51 0.28
C LYS A 3 -16.55 -7.69 -0.67
N SER A 4 -17.60 -8.47 -0.96
CA SER A 4 -17.56 -9.63 -1.87
C SER A 4 -17.09 -9.32 -3.29
N HIS A 5 -17.33 -8.12 -3.81
CA HIS A 5 -16.90 -7.75 -5.16
C HIS A 5 -15.38 -7.61 -5.26
N TRP A 6 -14.76 -6.95 -4.27
CA TRP A 6 -13.31 -6.71 -4.24
C TRP A 6 -12.53 -8.01 -4.01
N GLU A 7 -12.97 -8.85 -3.07
CA GLU A 7 -12.34 -10.15 -2.82
C GLU A 7 -12.26 -11.01 -4.08
N ARG A 8 -13.33 -11.03 -4.90
CA ARG A 8 -13.35 -11.81 -6.13
C ARG A 8 -12.44 -11.24 -7.22
N LEU A 9 -12.24 -9.92 -7.23
CA LEU A 9 -11.40 -9.24 -8.21
C LEU A 9 -9.90 -9.49 -7.92
N TYR A 10 -9.49 -9.39 -6.65
CA TYR A 10 -8.13 -9.69 -6.20
C TYR A 10 -7.80 -11.18 -6.26
N SER A 11 -8.78 -12.08 -6.07
CA SER A 11 -8.55 -13.52 -6.19
C SER A 11 -8.39 -14.03 -7.63
N SER A 12 -8.80 -13.27 -8.66
CA SER A 12 -8.92 -13.78 -10.04
C SER A 12 -7.95 -13.18 -11.05
N LYS A 13 -7.15 -12.17 -10.66
CA LYS A 13 -6.18 -11.51 -11.54
C LYS A 13 -4.85 -11.34 -10.82
N ALA A 14 -3.76 -11.48 -11.57
CA ALA A 14 -2.43 -11.17 -11.06
C ALA A 14 -2.32 -9.64 -10.78
N PRO A 15 -1.54 -9.21 -9.78
CA PRO A 15 -1.42 -7.80 -9.39
C PRO A 15 -0.96 -6.86 -10.51
N ASP A 16 -0.25 -7.39 -11.50
CA ASP A 16 0.22 -6.71 -12.71
C ASP A 16 -0.81 -6.68 -13.86
N ALA A 17 -1.94 -7.36 -13.71
CA ALA A 17 -2.99 -7.48 -14.73
C ALA A 17 -4.13 -6.47 -14.58
N VAL A 18 -3.96 -5.45 -13.74
CA VAL A 18 -4.91 -4.34 -13.54
C VAL A 18 -4.29 -3.01 -13.99
N SER A 19 -5.08 -2.17 -14.66
CA SER A 19 -4.59 -0.95 -15.32
C SER A 19 -4.12 0.15 -14.38
N TRP A 20 -4.27 -0.03 -13.07
CA TRP A 20 -3.85 0.90 -12.02
C TRP A 20 -2.60 0.44 -11.27
N TYR A 21 -1.95 -0.63 -11.73
CA TYR A 21 -0.67 -1.05 -11.19
C TYR A 21 0.45 -0.12 -11.68
N ALA A 22 1.25 0.37 -10.74
CA ALA A 22 2.53 1.01 -11.00
C ALA A 22 3.55 0.38 -10.04
N PRO A 23 4.78 0.06 -10.48
CA PRO A 23 5.81 -0.49 -9.59
C PRO A 23 6.29 0.53 -8.56
N HIS A 24 6.28 1.83 -8.90
CA HIS A 24 6.60 2.95 -8.02
C HIS A 24 5.59 4.08 -8.23
N LEU A 25 5.18 4.75 -7.16
CA LEU A 25 4.26 5.89 -7.20
C LEU A 25 5.02 7.20 -7.04
N ASP A 26 5.93 7.48 -7.97
CA ASP A 26 6.86 8.62 -7.94
C ASP A 26 6.16 9.97 -7.72
N GLU A 27 5.02 10.21 -8.39
CA GLU A 27 4.27 11.46 -8.22
C GLU A 27 3.69 11.60 -6.81
N SER A 28 3.07 10.54 -6.28
CA SER A 28 2.54 10.52 -4.92
C SER A 28 3.64 10.75 -3.89
N LEU A 29 4.79 10.08 -4.06
CA LEU A 29 5.94 10.24 -3.18
C LEU A 29 6.48 11.68 -3.25
N ALA A 30 6.55 12.27 -4.44
CA ALA A 30 6.97 13.66 -4.61
C ALA A 30 6.01 14.64 -3.92
N TYR A 31 4.68 14.42 -3.98
CA TYR A 31 3.72 15.26 -3.25
C TYR A 31 3.86 15.13 -1.74
N ILE A 32 4.06 13.91 -1.22
CA ILE A 32 4.29 13.68 0.21
C ILE A 32 5.57 14.37 0.68
N GLY A 33 6.66 14.26 -0.09
CA GLY A 33 7.91 14.96 0.19
C GLY A 33 7.75 16.48 0.21
N ARG A 34 6.99 17.03 -0.74
CA ARG A 34 6.69 18.48 -0.82
C ARG A 34 5.79 18.99 0.31
N ALA A 35 4.99 18.11 0.91
CA ALA A 35 4.21 18.44 2.10
C ALA A 35 5.09 18.65 3.36
N GLY A 36 6.39 18.31 3.30
CA GLY A 36 7.34 18.56 4.38
C GLY A 36 7.09 17.66 5.60
N VAL A 37 6.45 16.50 5.39
CA VAL A 37 6.09 15.56 6.43
C VAL A 37 7.35 14.83 6.90
N ALA A 38 7.63 14.88 8.21
CA ALA A 38 8.78 14.22 8.79
C ALA A 38 8.68 12.68 8.72
N PRO A 39 9.80 11.94 8.65
CA PRO A 39 9.79 10.48 8.55
C PRO A 39 9.14 9.73 9.74
N ASP A 40 8.94 10.40 10.88
CA ASP A 40 8.25 9.89 12.07
C ASP A 40 6.78 10.34 12.17
N ALA A 41 6.29 11.13 11.21
CA ALA A 41 4.87 11.43 11.12
C ALA A 41 4.06 10.17 10.83
N ALA A 42 2.83 10.12 11.35
CA ALA A 42 1.91 9.05 11.01
C ALA A 42 1.31 9.27 9.63
N ILE A 43 1.37 8.25 8.77
CA ILE A 43 0.75 8.24 7.45
C ILE A 43 -0.21 7.06 7.39
N VAL A 44 -1.42 7.30 6.90
CA VAL A 44 -2.40 6.24 6.60
C VAL A 44 -2.63 6.22 5.09
N ASP A 45 -2.26 5.11 4.46
CA ASP A 45 -2.54 4.81 3.06
C ASP A 45 -3.90 4.11 2.96
N VAL A 46 -4.91 4.83 2.46
CA VAL A 46 -6.30 4.38 2.43
C VAL A 46 -6.64 3.81 1.06
N GLY A 47 -7.06 2.55 1.02
CA GLY A 47 -7.21 1.80 -0.21
C GLY A 47 -5.86 1.36 -0.80
N GLY A 48 -4.84 1.23 0.05
CA GLY A 48 -3.48 0.91 -0.38
C GLY A 48 -3.34 -0.49 -0.98
N GLY A 49 -4.22 -1.42 -0.61
CA GLY A 49 -4.36 -2.75 -1.22
C GLY A 49 -3.06 -3.39 -1.68
N GLU A 50 -2.97 -3.65 -2.99
CA GLU A 50 -1.78 -4.19 -3.66
C GLU A 50 -0.83 -3.10 -4.21
N ALA A 51 -1.15 -1.82 -4.05
CA ALA A 51 -0.31 -0.71 -4.52
C ALA A 51 1.05 -0.70 -3.80
N THR A 52 2.04 -0.07 -4.42
CA THR A 52 3.44 -0.08 -3.95
C THR A 52 3.86 1.17 -3.19
N LEU A 53 2.92 2.08 -2.87
CA LEU A 53 3.25 3.32 -2.17
C LEU A 53 3.87 3.05 -0.80
N VAL A 54 3.39 2.03 -0.08
CA VAL A 54 3.96 1.63 1.21
C VAL A 54 5.41 1.15 1.06
N ASP A 55 5.76 0.49 -0.04
CA ASP A 55 7.13 0.09 -0.37
C ASP A 55 8.01 1.34 -0.51
N ASP A 56 7.58 2.30 -1.33
CA ASP A 56 8.29 3.56 -1.58
C ASP A 56 8.46 4.40 -0.30
N LEU A 57 7.43 4.45 0.55
CA LEU A 57 7.49 5.17 1.83
C LEU A 57 8.45 4.52 2.82
N LEU A 58 8.51 3.19 2.87
CA LEU A 58 9.49 2.47 3.68
C LEU A 58 10.92 2.76 3.19
N ASP A 59 11.13 2.75 1.87
CA ASP A 59 12.44 3.01 1.27
C ASP A 59 12.87 4.48 1.44
N ALA A 60 11.91 5.41 1.48
CA ALA A 60 12.13 6.81 1.84
C ALA A 60 12.34 7.05 3.35
N GLY A 61 12.25 6.01 4.18
CA GLY A 61 12.57 6.06 5.61
C GLY A 61 11.41 6.45 6.53
N TYR A 62 10.17 6.45 6.03
CA TYR A 62 8.98 6.66 6.88
C TYR A 62 8.74 5.45 7.80
N ARG A 63 8.45 5.71 9.07
CA ARG A 63 8.44 4.67 10.13
C ARG A 63 7.09 4.42 10.77
N ARG A 64 6.10 5.29 10.55
CA ARG A 64 4.76 5.20 11.16
C ARG A 64 3.70 5.10 10.08
N LEU A 65 3.71 3.97 9.39
CA LEU A 65 2.85 3.69 8.26
C LEU A 65 1.69 2.79 8.68
N THR A 66 0.49 3.13 8.22
CA THR A 66 -0.69 2.28 8.29
C THR A 66 -1.24 2.08 6.89
N VAL A 67 -1.50 0.85 6.48
CA VAL A 67 -2.23 0.53 5.25
C VAL A 67 -3.62 0.05 5.63
N LEU A 68 -4.65 0.70 5.08
CA LEU A 68 -6.04 0.36 5.25
C LEU A 68 -6.61 -0.12 3.92
N ASP A 69 -7.18 -1.33 3.85
CA ASP A 69 -7.93 -1.78 2.67
C ASP A 69 -9.14 -2.63 3.06
N ILE A 70 -10.20 -2.54 2.26
CA ILE A 70 -11.41 -3.36 2.47
C ILE A 70 -11.17 -4.84 2.14
N SER A 71 -10.18 -5.13 1.30
CA SER A 71 -9.85 -6.49 0.90
C SER A 71 -8.69 -7.07 1.72
N GLU A 72 -9.00 -8.13 2.47
CA GLU A 72 -7.99 -8.86 3.24
C GLU A 72 -7.00 -9.58 2.31
N THR A 73 -7.48 -10.03 1.14
CA THR A 73 -6.63 -10.62 0.10
C THR A 73 -5.57 -9.63 -0.41
N ALA A 74 -5.96 -8.40 -0.72
CA ALA A 74 -5.03 -7.37 -1.19
C ALA A 74 -3.95 -7.05 -0.13
N LEU A 75 -4.35 -6.95 1.15
CA LEU A 75 -3.42 -6.76 2.26
C LEU A 75 -2.46 -7.94 2.40
N ALA A 76 -2.94 -9.18 2.23
CA ALA A 76 -2.10 -10.37 2.31
C ALA A 76 -1.04 -10.40 1.20
N VAL A 77 -1.42 -10.04 -0.03
CA VAL A 77 -0.49 -9.92 -1.17
C VAL A 77 0.57 -8.86 -0.90
N CYS A 78 0.16 -7.69 -0.41
CA CYS A 78 1.09 -6.61 -0.07
C CYS A 78 2.07 -6.99 1.04
N ARG A 79 1.58 -7.62 2.11
CA ARG A 79 2.44 -8.17 3.19
C ARG A 79 3.43 -9.21 2.67
N ALA A 80 2.97 -10.14 1.83
CA ALA A 80 3.82 -11.17 1.25
C ALA A 80 4.93 -10.55 0.38
N ARG A 81 4.60 -9.51 -0.40
CA ARG A 81 5.58 -8.75 -1.20
C ARG A 81 6.60 -8.03 -0.32
N LEU A 82 6.17 -7.39 0.76
CA LEU A 82 7.06 -6.65 1.67
C LEU A 82 7.95 -7.56 2.53
N GLY A 83 7.57 -8.83 2.72
CA GLY A 83 8.30 -9.78 3.56
C GLY A 83 8.46 -9.26 4.99
N GLU A 84 9.67 -9.38 5.55
CA GLU A 84 9.99 -8.93 6.91
C GLU A 84 9.69 -7.43 7.16
N ARG A 85 9.74 -6.59 6.11
CA ARG A 85 9.44 -5.15 6.24
C ARG A 85 7.98 -4.91 6.64
N ALA A 86 7.08 -5.85 6.35
CA ALA A 86 5.66 -5.74 6.69
C ALA A 86 5.41 -5.62 8.20
N ALA A 87 6.35 -6.10 9.05
CA ALA A 87 6.27 -5.97 10.50
C ALA A 87 6.38 -4.51 10.98
N GLY A 88 6.97 -3.62 10.17
CA GLY A 88 7.06 -2.18 10.44
C GLY A 88 5.81 -1.38 10.05
N VAL A 89 4.78 -2.03 9.51
CA VAL A 89 3.56 -1.39 9.02
C VAL A 89 2.36 -1.86 9.85
N THR A 90 1.46 -0.93 10.17
CA THR A 90 0.15 -1.26 10.75
C THR A 90 -0.83 -1.56 9.63
N TRP A 91 -1.69 -2.56 9.79
CA TRP A 91 -2.57 -3.01 8.73
C TRP A 91 -4.00 -3.09 9.24
N LEU A 92 -4.93 -2.45 8.52
CA LEU A 92 -6.34 -2.31 8.91
C LEU A 92 -7.29 -2.74 7.80
#